data_AF-A0A964G9F5-F1
#
_entry.id   AF-A0A964G9F5-F1
#
_cell.length_a   1.000
_cell.length_b   1.000
_cell.length_c   1.000
_cell.angle_alpha   90.00
_cell.angle_beta   90.00
_cell.angle_gamma   90.00
#
_symmetry.space_group_name_H-M   'P 1'
#
loop_
_entity.id
_entity.type
_entity.pdbx_description
1 polymer ?
#
loop_
_entity_poly.entity_id
_entity_poly.type
_entity_poly.pdbx_seq_one_letter_code
_entity_poly.pdbx_strand_id
1 'polypeptide(L)'
;ASAAAGAVPTLPAGDASWSSVSIVDAAGDNSYPIGSFTYFLVYKDQTDQTKGKILAEYLWWAVHDGQKYSSDLLYVSLPNDVISLNEKTIRLMNYNGQPLI
;
A
#
# COMPACT_ATOMS: atom_id res chain seq x y z
N ALA A 1 -12.60 -4.33 -3.82
CA ALA A 1 -12.60 -3.45 -2.64
C ALA A 1 -13.11 -4.19 -1.40
N SER A 2 -14.29 -4.81 -1.44
CA SER A 2 -14.89 -5.54 -0.30
C SER A 2 -13.92 -6.52 0.38
N ALA A 3 -13.28 -7.41 -0.40
CA ALA A 3 -12.32 -8.38 0.15
C ALA A 3 -11.13 -7.72 0.87
N ALA A 4 -10.56 -6.68 0.28
CA ALA A 4 -9.47 -5.91 0.89
C ALA A 4 -9.93 -5.17 2.15
N ALA A 5 -11.14 -4.62 2.16
CA ALA A 5 -11.71 -3.93 3.32
C ALA A 5 -11.97 -4.91 4.48
N GLY A 6 -12.47 -6.12 4.19
CA GLY A 6 -12.70 -7.17 5.19
C GLY A 6 -11.41 -7.64 5.88
N ALA A 7 -10.25 -7.49 5.23
CA ALA A 7 -8.96 -7.88 5.79
C ALA A 7 -8.29 -6.80 6.67
N VAL A 8 -8.76 -5.55 6.63
CA VAL A 8 -8.17 -4.40 7.35
C VAL A 8 -7.81 -4.70 8.82
N PRO A 9 -8.66 -5.36 9.63
CA PRO A 9 -8.34 -5.63 11.04
C PRO A 9 -7.12 -6.53 11.27
N THR A 10 -6.70 -7.26 10.24
CA THR A 10 -5.57 -8.21 10.29
C THR A 10 -4.31 -7.70 9.59
N LEU A 11 -4.36 -6.52 8.96
CA LEU A 11 -3.22 -6.01 8.21
C LEU A 11 -2.11 -5.56 9.18
N PRO A 12 -0.87 -6.01 8.95
CA PRO A 12 0.28 -5.61 9.76
C PRO A 12 0.74 -4.18 9.37
N ALA A 13 1.59 -3.57 10.19
CA ALA A 13 2.29 -2.35 9.79
C ALA A 13 3.09 -2.58 8.49
N GLY A 14 3.34 -1.52 7.71
CA GLY A 14 4.02 -1.67 6.42
C GLY A 14 5.48 -2.11 6.48
N ASP A 15 6.17 -1.91 7.61
CA ASP A 15 7.52 -2.44 7.86
C ASP A 15 7.55 -3.75 8.68
N ALA A 16 6.37 -4.34 8.92
CA ALA A 16 6.23 -5.67 9.53
C ALA A 16 6.04 -6.76 8.46
N SER A 17 5.92 -8.02 8.88
CA SER A 17 5.79 -9.16 7.95
C SER A 17 4.38 -9.24 7.35
N TRP A 18 4.29 -9.20 6.02
CA TRP A 18 3.05 -9.39 5.25
C TRP A 18 2.82 -10.82 4.74
N SER A 19 3.72 -11.76 5.06
CA SER A 19 3.68 -13.12 4.49
C SER A 19 2.44 -13.94 4.87
N SER A 20 1.75 -13.57 5.95
CA SER A 20 0.52 -14.22 6.41
C SER A 20 -0.75 -13.53 5.92
N VAL A 21 -0.66 -12.42 5.19
CA VAL A 21 -1.84 -11.68 4.71
C VAL A 21 -2.46 -12.43 3.54
N SER A 22 -3.72 -12.79 3.70
CA SER A 22 -4.56 -13.37 2.65
C SER A 22 -5.91 -12.68 2.63
N ILE A 23 -6.42 -12.41 1.43
CA ILE A 23 -7.80 -11.95 1.21
C ILE A 23 -8.62 -12.96 0.40
N VAL A 24 -8.11 -14.19 0.27
CA VAL A 24 -8.87 -15.33 -0.26
C VAL A 24 -9.99 -15.64 0.71
N ASP A 25 -11.21 -15.82 0.20
CA ASP A 25 -12.44 -16.02 0.96
C ASP A 25 -12.67 -14.96 2.07
N ALA A 26 -12.23 -13.73 1.82
CA ALA A 26 -12.44 -12.63 2.75
C ALA A 26 -13.94 -12.35 2.98
N ALA A 27 -14.29 -11.99 4.21
CA ALA A 27 -15.66 -11.64 4.58
C ALA A 27 -16.20 -10.44 3.77
N GLY A 28 -17.52 -10.33 3.68
CA GLY A 28 -18.25 -9.25 3.03
C GLY A 28 -19.06 -9.70 1.83
N ASP A 29 -20.29 -9.19 1.71
CA ASP A 29 -21.29 -9.68 0.75
C ASP A 29 -20.87 -9.57 -0.73
N ASN A 30 -19.96 -8.64 -1.03
CA ASN A 30 -19.43 -8.40 -2.39
C ASN A 30 -17.95 -8.81 -2.54
N SER A 31 -17.45 -9.66 -1.64
CA SER A 31 -16.08 -10.13 -1.68
C SER A 31 -15.95 -11.28 -2.70
N TYR A 32 -15.22 -11.02 -3.79
CA TYR A 32 -14.87 -12.09 -4.72
C TYR A 32 -13.88 -13.06 -4.05
N PRO A 33 -14.09 -14.39 -4.12
CA PRO A 33 -13.38 -15.35 -3.27
C PRO A 33 -11.88 -15.46 -3.57
N ILE A 34 -11.46 -15.13 -4.80
CA ILE A 34 -10.06 -15.24 -5.22
C ILE A 34 -9.51 -13.84 -5.51
N GLY A 35 -8.97 -13.20 -4.47
CA GLY A 35 -8.32 -11.89 -4.56
C GLY A 35 -6.95 -11.89 -3.88
N SER A 36 -6.08 -10.97 -4.28
CA SER A 36 -4.80 -10.73 -3.63
C SER A 36 -4.42 -9.26 -3.69
N PHE A 37 -3.63 -8.81 -2.73
CA PHE A 37 -2.82 -7.61 -2.88
C PHE A 37 -1.63 -7.88 -3.81
N THR A 38 -1.08 -6.81 -4.36
CA THR A 38 0.26 -6.75 -4.92
C THR A 38 1.07 -5.73 -4.15
N TYR A 39 2.40 -5.90 -4.10
CA TYR A 39 3.25 -5.19 -3.16
C TYR A 39 4.40 -4.48 -3.85
N PHE A 40 4.73 -3.30 -3.34
CA PHE A 40 6.04 -2.68 -3.55
C PHE A 40 6.93 -2.97 -2.35
N LEU A 41 8.16 -3.43 -2.61
CA LEU A 41 9.18 -3.57 -1.58
C LEU A 41 10.24 -2.49 -1.79
N VAL A 42 10.45 -1.65 -0.78
CA VAL A 42 11.29 -0.46 -0.88
C VAL A 42 12.13 -0.32 0.38
N TYR A 43 13.37 0.14 0.23
CA TYR A 43 14.23 0.42 1.38
C TYR A 43 13.68 1.56 2.23
N LYS A 44 13.65 1.38 3.55
CA LYS A 44 13.29 2.43 4.51
C LYS A 44 14.34 3.55 4.54
N ASP A 45 15.62 3.18 4.58
CA ASP A 45 16.74 4.12 4.47
C ASP A 45 17.27 4.12 3.03
N GLN A 46 17.11 5.25 2.36
CA GLN A 46 17.52 5.45 0.98
C GLN A 46 18.99 5.89 0.95
N THR A 47 19.76 5.35 0.00
CA THR A 47 21.18 5.69 -0.14
C THR A 47 21.43 6.93 -1.00
N ASP A 48 20.42 7.37 -1.75
CA ASP A 48 20.45 8.55 -2.62
C ASP A 48 19.22 9.42 -2.30
N GLN A 49 19.45 10.62 -1.79
CA GLN A 49 18.38 11.51 -1.33
C GLN A 49 17.43 11.90 -2.47
N THR A 50 17.98 12.20 -3.65
CA THR A 50 17.19 12.68 -4.79
C THR A 50 16.30 11.55 -5.32
N LYS A 51 16.86 10.35 -5.53
CA LYS A 51 16.08 9.20 -5.98
C LYS A 51 15.07 8.75 -4.93
N GLY A 52 15.47 8.73 -3.66
CA GLY A 52 14.61 8.37 -2.55
C GLY A 52 13.39 9.30 -2.46
N LYS A 53 13.61 10.61 -2.60
CA LYS A 53 12.52 11.60 -2.58
C LYS A 53 11.53 11.39 -3.74
N ILE A 54 12.03 11.26 -4.96
CA ILE A 54 11.18 11.01 -6.15
C ILE A 54 10.39 9.72 -5.98
N LEU A 55 11.01 8.66 -5.44
CA LEU A 55 10.33 7.40 -5.18
C LEU A 55 9.23 7.55 -4.12
N ALA A 56 9.49 8.23 -3.01
CA ALA A 56 8.49 8.48 -1.97
C ALA A 56 7.30 9.31 -2.51
N GLU A 57 7.57 10.34 -3.31
CA GLU A 57 6.55 11.15 -3.97
C GLU A 57 5.73 10.33 -4.98
N TYR A 58 6.37 9.45 -5.75
CA TYR A 58 5.68 8.55 -6.67
C TYR A 58 4.76 7.56 -5.93
N LEU A 59 5.25 6.93 -4.85
CA LEU A 59 4.44 6.02 -4.04
C LEU A 59 3.27 6.75 -3.38
N TRP A 60 3.50 7.97 -2.89
CA TRP A 60 2.45 8.82 -2.36
C TRP A 60 1.39 9.10 -3.42
N TRP A 61 1.79 9.51 -4.63
CA TRP A 61 0.86 9.68 -5.74
C TRP A 61 0.12 8.37 -6.09
N ALA A 62 0.82 7.24 -6.13
CA ALA A 62 0.26 5.95 -6.54
C ALA A 62 -0.88 5.49 -5.62
N VAL A 63 -0.77 5.71 -4.30
CA VAL A 63 -1.81 5.38 -3.33
C VAL A 63 -2.91 6.45 -3.22
N HIS A 64 -2.77 7.58 -3.90
CA HIS A 64 -3.77 8.65 -3.99
C HIS A 64 -4.27 8.80 -5.43
N ASP A 65 -3.86 9.85 -6.13
CA ASP A 65 -4.34 10.21 -7.47
C ASP A 65 -4.10 9.12 -8.51
N GLY A 66 -3.06 8.32 -8.35
CA GLY A 66 -2.76 7.19 -9.22
C GLY A 66 -3.83 6.11 -9.23
N GLN A 67 -4.66 6.01 -8.18
CA GLN A 67 -5.73 5.03 -8.11
C GLN A 67 -6.87 5.29 -9.10
N LYS A 68 -6.97 6.50 -9.67
CA LYS A 68 -7.97 6.80 -10.70
C LYS A 68 -7.78 6.00 -11.99
N TYR A 69 -6.58 5.44 -12.20
CA TYR A 69 -6.27 4.60 -13.35
C TYR A 69 -6.57 3.12 -13.11
N SER A 70 -6.93 2.71 -11.89
CA SER A 70 -7.10 1.29 -11.53
C SER A 70 -8.23 0.62 -12.31
N SER A 71 -9.39 1.28 -12.44
CA SER A 71 -10.59 0.69 -13.08
C SER A 71 -10.36 0.32 -14.54
N ASP A 72 -9.67 1.18 -15.29
CA ASP A 72 -9.39 0.98 -16.72
C ASP A 72 -8.44 -0.20 -16.95
N LEU A 73 -7.65 -0.54 -15.92
CA LEU A 73 -6.75 -1.68 -15.90
C LEU A 73 -7.35 -2.92 -15.21
N LEU A 74 -8.64 -2.89 -14.88
CA LEU A 74 -9.36 -3.97 -14.19
C LEU A 74 -8.84 -4.24 -12.76
N TYR A 75 -8.18 -3.27 -12.15
CA TYR A 75 -7.81 -3.28 -10.74
C TYR A 75 -8.85 -2.53 -9.91
N VAL A 76 -8.96 -2.90 -8.63
CA VAL A 76 -9.82 -2.20 -7.69
C VAL A 76 -8.99 -1.25 -6.84
N SER A 77 -9.46 -0.01 -6.69
CA SER A 77 -8.86 0.95 -5.76
C SER A 77 -8.83 0.41 -4.33
N LEU A 78 -7.77 0.73 -3.62
CA LEU A 78 -7.53 0.45 -2.22
C LEU A 78 -8.60 1.13 -1.35
N PRO A 79 -9.13 0.44 -0.32
CA PRO A 79 -9.93 1.06 0.73
C PRO A 79 -9.16 2.15 1.47
N ASN A 80 -9.86 3.16 2.00
CA ASN A 80 -9.25 4.28 2.73
C ASN A 80 -8.33 3.84 3.88
N ASP A 81 -8.71 2.81 4.64
CA ASP A 81 -7.87 2.31 5.74
C ASP A 81 -6.52 1.76 5.24
N VAL A 82 -6.52 1.13 4.05
CA VAL A 82 -5.29 0.63 3.41
C VAL A 82 -4.46 1.80 2.87
N ILE A 83 -5.11 2.85 2.34
CA ILE A 83 -4.42 4.09 1.94
C ILE A 83 -3.73 4.70 3.17
N SER A 84 -4.44 4.88 4.29
CA SER A 84 -3.88 5.43 5.53
C SER A 84 -2.75 4.57 6.11
N LEU A 85 -2.81 3.25 5.94
CA LEU A 85 -1.70 2.36 6.30
C LEU A 85 -0.47 2.61 5.41
N ASN A 86 -0.68 2.72 4.10
CA ASN A 86 0.39 3.02 3.16
C ASN A 86 1.00 4.40 3.39
N GLU A 87 0.20 5.43 3.69
CA GLU A 87 0.68 6.77 4.03
C GLU A 87 1.65 6.73 5.21
N LYS A 88 1.28 6.04 6.30
CA LYS A 88 2.14 5.85 7.47
C LYS A 88 3.44 5.15 7.08
N THR A 89 3.36 4.17 6.18
CA THR A 89 4.51 3.38 5.73
C THR A 89 5.46 4.18 4.87
N ILE A 90 4.95 4.94 3.89
CA ILE A 90 5.79 5.76 3.00
C ILE A 90 6.50 6.85 3.80
N ARG A 91 5.86 7.43 4.82
CA ARG A 91 6.49 8.41 5.73
C ARG A 91 7.65 7.86 6.56
N LEU A 92 7.84 6.54 6.62
CA LEU A 92 9.02 5.93 7.23
C LEU A 92 10.27 6.05 6.34
N MET A 93 10.09 6.31 5.04
CA MET A 93 11.21 6.47 4.11
C MET A 93 12.03 7.71 4.48
N ASN A 94 13.34 7.52 4.58
CA ASN A 94 14.27 8.56 5.00
C ASN A 94 15.59 8.47 4.23
N TYR A 95 16.39 9.53 4.30
CA TYR A 95 17.80 9.57 3.89
C TYR A 95 18.61 10.07 5.07
N ASN A 96 19.52 9.25 5.61
CA ASN A 96 20.31 9.58 6.81
C ASN A 96 19.41 10.03 7.99
N GLY A 97 18.27 9.37 8.18
CA GLY A 97 17.30 9.69 9.24
C GLY A 97 16.42 10.92 8.97
N GLN A 98 16.61 11.64 7.86
CA GLN A 98 15.74 12.75 7.48
C GLN A 98 14.57 12.24 6.64
N PRO A 99 13.30 12.52 7.02
CA PRO A 99 12.12 12.11 6.25
C PRO A 99 12.15 12.63 4.81
N LEU A 100 11.64 11.82 3.88
CA LEU A 100 11.60 12.17 2.47
C LEU A 100 10.29 12.87 2.04
N ILE A 101 9.22 12.74 2.83
CA ILE A 101 7.89 13.38 2.65
C ILE A 101 7.17 13.65 3.98
#